data_AF-A0A7S0GQG2-F1
#
_entry.id   AF-A0A7S0GQG2-F1
#
_cell.length_a   1.000
_cell.length_b   1.000
_cell.length_c   1.000
_cell.angle_alpha   90.00
_cell.angle_beta   90.00
_cell.angle_gamma   90.00
#
_symmetry.space_group_name_H-M   'P 1'
#
loop_
_entity.id
_entity.type
_entity.pdbx_description
1 polymer ?
#
loop_
_entity_poly.entity_id
_entity_poly.type
_entity_poly.pdbx_seq_one_letter_code
_entity_poly.pdbx_strand_id
1 'polypeptide(L)'
;SSVTAMVSNVLHATTVTKESDEFADFGVGETQEESMEDGNEVIDKTLEEKRRYIAQTTERVFRRSFDILTSLKDISSIVRVLQMISFYVELLGPDIKPQLGILCEALPRIWTVASERVGDTEWFWLCRLYSSLATTLNHLVSRLNIVATGDPRVQGVIYPLLDHMFATKDIEETLATEALGLWRTILASGSEAARPLVKHLPSLTRIMGRGEHYFLGFSIIEGMLILGFRSEVGEQWGRIVQCLRQSVLAASPIARGDLDSTVRKGSGTDFTRRATEDALVATSLVSLLLQLYPTEMHT
;
A
#
# COMPACT_ATOMS: atom_id res chain seq x y z
N SER A 1 15.92 10.71 24.16
CA SER A 1 16.63 9.50 24.64
C SER A 1 15.85 8.19 24.42
N SER A 2 14.51 8.18 24.47
CA SER A 2 13.69 6.96 24.31
C SER A 2 13.66 6.37 22.89
N VAL A 3 13.54 7.20 21.84
CA VAL A 3 13.46 6.73 20.44
C VAL A 3 14.76 6.09 19.95
N THR A 4 15.91 6.67 20.30
CA THR A 4 17.23 6.13 19.92
C THR A 4 17.49 4.76 20.55
N ALA A 5 17.08 4.57 21.81
CA ALA A 5 17.19 3.28 22.49
C ALA A 5 16.24 2.24 21.87
N MET A 6 15.05 2.66 21.42
CA MET A 6 14.10 1.79 20.72
C MET A 6 14.65 1.33 19.36
N VAL A 7 15.25 2.23 18.57
CA VAL A 7 15.90 1.91 17.29
C VAL A 7 17.10 0.97 17.49
N SER A 8 17.89 1.20 18.56
CA SER A 8 19.05 0.35 18.89
C SER A 8 18.67 -1.08 19.26
N ASN A 9 17.63 -1.27 20.08
CA ASN A 9 17.18 -2.60 20.49
C ASN A 9 16.57 -3.40 19.33
N VAL A 10 16.05 -2.71 18.33
CA VAL A 10 15.46 -3.31 17.14
C VAL A 10 16.51 -3.75 16.14
N LEU A 11 17.51 -2.91 15.87
CA LEU A 11 18.59 -3.26 14.94
C LEU A 11 19.29 -4.56 15.37
N HIS A 12 19.45 -4.75 16.67
CA HIS A 12 19.97 -5.99 17.25
C HIS A 12 19.07 -7.21 17.04
N ALA A 13 17.75 -7.07 17.04
CA ALA A 13 16.82 -8.18 16.78
C ALA A 13 16.84 -8.60 15.30
N THR A 14 17.07 -7.66 14.38
CA THR A 14 17.11 -7.89 12.92
C THR A 14 18.45 -8.38 12.38
N THR A 15 19.57 -8.13 13.08
CA THR A 15 20.86 -8.74 12.71
C THR A 15 20.86 -10.25 12.93
N VAL A 16 20.11 -10.73 13.93
CA VAL A 16 19.97 -12.17 14.22
C VAL A 16 19.19 -12.92 13.13
N THR A 17 18.35 -12.24 12.35
CA THR A 17 17.57 -12.87 11.26
C THR A 17 18.31 -12.93 9.93
N LYS A 18 19.41 -12.19 9.74
CA LYS A 18 20.22 -12.25 8.49
C LYS A 18 21.31 -13.32 8.54
N GLU A 19 21.81 -13.67 9.73
CA GLU A 19 22.84 -14.71 9.88
C GLU A 19 22.31 -16.14 9.69
N SER A 20 20.99 -16.33 9.56
CA SER A 20 20.38 -17.65 9.33
C SER A 20 20.35 -18.11 7.86
N ASP A 21 20.71 -17.24 6.90
CA ASP A 21 20.65 -17.57 5.46
C ASP A 21 22.02 -17.98 4.87
N GLU A 22 23.12 -18.02 5.66
CA GLU A 22 24.49 -18.25 5.16
C GLU A 22 25.06 -19.67 5.38
N PHE A 23 24.28 -20.63 5.88
CA PHE A 23 24.76 -22.02 6.10
C PHE A 23 24.13 -23.01 5.13
N ALA A 24 24.62 -23.03 3.88
CA ALA A 24 24.33 -24.10 2.93
C ALA A 24 25.48 -24.30 1.93
N ASP A 25 26.65 -24.75 2.41
CA ASP A 25 27.60 -25.44 1.53
C ASP A 25 28.55 -26.34 2.35
N PHE A 26 28.21 -27.63 2.53
CA PHE A 26 29.18 -28.67 2.88
C PHE A 26 28.72 -30.06 2.42
N GLY A 27 29.37 -30.55 1.36
CA GLY A 27 29.92 -31.91 1.21
C GLY A 27 28.98 -33.12 1.29
N VAL A 28 28.66 -33.68 0.13
CA VAL A 28 28.02 -35.01 -0.03
C VAL A 28 29.02 -36.11 0.35
N GLY A 29 28.72 -36.81 1.45
CA GLY A 29 29.33 -38.09 1.83
C GLY A 29 28.23 -39.07 2.24
N GLU A 30 28.06 -40.13 1.45
CA GLU A 30 27.04 -41.18 1.63
C GLU A 30 27.23 -41.93 2.96
N THR A 31 26.30 -41.71 3.91
CA THR A 31 25.67 -42.65 4.88
C THR A 31 25.16 -41.84 6.07
N GLN A 32 23.91 -41.35 6.07
CA GLN A 32 23.23 -40.75 7.25
C GLN A 32 21.76 -40.41 6.90
N GLU A 33 20.84 -41.37 6.92
CA GLU A 33 19.39 -41.08 6.86
C GLU A 33 18.74 -40.99 8.25
N GLU A 34 19.21 -41.76 9.25
CA GLU A 34 18.63 -41.72 10.62
C GLU A 34 19.11 -40.56 11.50
N SER A 35 20.24 -39.90 11.19
CA SER A 35 20.72 -38.74 11.98
C SER A 35 20.27 -37.38 11.42
N MET A 36 19.62 -37.37 10.24
CA MET A 36 19.10 -36.15 9.62
C MET A 36 17.70 -35.80 10.15
N GLU A 37 16.88 -36.79 10.53
CA GLU A 37 15.54 -36.54 11.11
C GLU A 37 15.62 -35.84 12.48
N ASP A 38 16.52 -36.27 13.37
CA ASP A 38 16.72 -35.65 14.69
C ASP A 38 17.31 -34.22 14.59
N GLY A 39 18.16 -33.99 13.59
CA GLY A 39 18.70 -32.65 13.29
C GLY A 39 17.63 -31.66 12.79
N ASN A 40 16.72 -32.12 11.94
CA ASN A 40 15.62 -31.30 11.44
C ASN A 40 14.62 -30.93 12.55
N GLU A 41 14.30 -31.87 13.45
CA GLU A 41 13.40 -31.59 14.58
C GLU A 41 13.97 -30.54 15.55
N VAL A 42 15.27 -30.59 15.82
CA VAL A 42 15.96 -29.61 16.68
C VAL A 42 16.01 -28.22 16.01
N ILE A 43 16.25 -28.16 14.70
CA ILE A 43 16.26 -26.91 13.93
C ILE A 43 14.86 -26.28 13.94
N ASP A 44 13.82 -27.05 13.64
CA ASP A 44 12.44 -26.58 13.60
C ASP A 44 11.99 -26.04 14.96
N LYS A 45 12.32 -26.75 16.05
CA LYS A 45 12.03 -26.29 17.41
C LYS A 45 12.75 -24.98 17.74
N THR A 46 14.01 -24.86 17.36
CA THR A 46 14.80 -23.62 17.58
C THR A 46 14.24 -22.45 16.79
N LEU A 47 13.82 -22.68 15.54
CA LEU A 47 13.20 -21.65 14.70
C LEU A 47 11.86 -21.20 15.27
N GLU A 48 11.05 -22.13 15.78
CA GLU A 48 9.75 -21.81 16.39
C GLU A 48 9.92 -20.99 17.69
N GLU A 49 10.92 -21.31 18.52
CA GLU A 49 11.25 -20.52 19.70
C GLU A 49 11.71 -19.09 19.34
N LYS A 50 12.55 -18.95 18.30
CA LYS A 50 12.97 -17.64 17.77
C LYS A 50 11.79 -16.84 17.24
N ARG A 51 10.89 -17.46 16.46
CA ARG A 51 9.67 -16.81 15.95
C ARG A 51 8.76 -16.34 17.08
N ARG A 52 8.57 -17.16 18.10
CA ARG A 52 7.80 -16.80 19.30
C ARG A 52 8.42 -15.60 20.03
N TYR A 53 9.75 -15.59 20.21
CA TYR A 53 10.45 -14.48 20.84
C TYR A 53 10.32 -13.18 20.04
N ILE A 54 10.45 -13.24 18.72
CA ILE A 54 10.25 -12.10 17.82
C ILE A 54 8.82 -11.59 17.95
N ALA A 55 7.82 -12.48 17.87
CA ALA A 55 6.41 -12.11 17.96
C ALA A 55 6.07 -11.38 19.27
N GLN A 56 6.56 -11.88 20.42
CA GLN A 56 6.37 -11.27 21.74
C GLN A 56 7.10 -9.92 21.88
N THR A 57 8.28 -9.79 21.27
CA THR A 57 9.04 -8.55 21.29
C THR A 57 8.38 -7.49 20.43
N THR A 58 7.95 -7.86 19.22
CA THR A 58 7.17 -7.01 18.32
C THR A 58 5.87 -6.55 18.96
N GLU A 59 5.14 -7.45 19.64
CA GLU A 59 3.92 -7.08 20.37
C GLU A 59 4.21 -5.99 21.42
N ARG A 60 5.26 -6.18 22.24
CA ARG A 60 5.66 -5.19 23.26
C ARG A 60 6.05 -3.86 22.65
N VAL A 61 6.75 -3.88 21.51
CA VAL A 61 7.13 -2.67 20.75
C VAL A 61 5.87 -1.95 20.28
N PHE A 62 4.94 -2.63 19.60
CA PHE A 62 3.72 -1.98 19.10
C PHE A 62 2.85 -1.42 20.21
N ARG A 63 2.58 -2.19 21.26
CA ARG A 63 1.77 -1.69 22.40
C ARG A 63 2.38 -0.41 22.97
N ARG A 64 3.68 -0.40 23.25
CA ARG A 64 4.38 0.79 23.75
C ARG A 64 4.35 1.96 22.77
N SER A 65 4.52 1.70 21.47
CA SER A 65 4.42 2.74 20.45
C SER A 65 3.02 3.35 20.40
N PHE A 66 1.98 2.53 20.51
CA PHE A 66 0.60 3.00 20.53
C PHE A 66 0.26 3.78 21.80
N ASP A 67 0.73 3.33 22.96
CA ASP A 67 0.60 4.08 24.22
C ASP A 67 1.25 5.46 24.09
N ILE A 68 2.47 5.53 23.54
CA ILE A 68 3.16 6.80 23.29
C ILE A 68 2.33 7.66 22.33
N LEU A 69 1.88 7.11 21.19
CA LEU A 69 1.11 7.83 20.18
C LEU A 69 -0.12 8.54 20.77
N THR A 70 -0.86 7.88 21.65
CA THR A 70 -2.05 8.50 22.29
C THR A 70 -1.71 9.66 23.22
N SER A 71 -0.51 9.66 23.79
CA SER A 71 -0.03 10.70 24.71
C SER A 71 0.61 11.91 24.01
N LEU A 72 1.03 11.77 22.75
CA LEU A 72 1.65 12.85 21.99
C LEU A 72 0.64 13.94 21.66
N LYS A 73 0.99 15.19 21.95
CA LYS A 73 0.16 16.36 21.62
C LYS A 73 0.33 16.83 20.18
N ASP A 74 1.55 16.70 19.66
CA ASP A 74 1.94 17.18 18.34
C ASP A 74 1.67 16.11 17.27
N ILE A 75 0.86 16.46 16.28
CA ILE A 75 0.50 15.58 15.15
C ILE A 75 1.72 15.21 14.31
N SER A 76 2.72 16.09 14.18
CA SER A 76 3.93 15.79 13.40
C SER A 76 4.71 14.62 14.02
N SER A 77 4.73 14.55 15.36
CA SER A 77 5.35 13.46 16.11
C SER A 77 4.54 12.17 15.99
N ILE A 78 3.21 12.25 15.99
CA ILE A 78 2.32 11.10 15.74
C ILE A 78 2.62 10.50 14.36
N VAL A 79 2.70 11.34 13.32
CA VAL A 79 3.03 10.93 11.95
C VAL A 79 4.36 10.18 11.89
N ARG A 80 5.42 10.71 12.51
CA ARG A 80 6.76 10.08 12.50
C ARG A 80 6.76 8.70 13.16
N VAL A 81 6.09 8.55 14.29
CA VAL A 81 6.01 7.26 14.99
C VAL A 81 5.17 6.28 14.18
N LEU A 82 4.10 6.73 13.52
CA LEU A 82 3.30 5.89 12.64
C LEU A 82 4.07 5.44 11.39
N GLN A 83 4.89 6.31 10.79
CA GLN A 83 5.80 5.94 9.70
C GLN A 83 6.80 4.87 10.13
N MET A 84 7.32 4.98 11.37
CA MET A 84 8.17 3.94 11.93
C MET A 84 7.41 2.62 12.09
N ILE A 85 6.15 2.63 12.58
CA ILE A 85 5.29 1.43 12.64
C ILE A 85 5.07 0.84 11.24
N SER A 86 4.79 1.68 10.24
CA SER A 86 4.64 1.27 8.85
C SER A 86 5.87 0.53 8.33
N PHE A 87 7.07 1.04 8.64
CA PHE A 87 8.34 0.39 8.31
C PHE A 87 8.49 -0.97 9.02
N TYR A 88 8.08 -1.10 10.29
CA TYR A 88 8.08 -2.41 10.97
C TYR A 88 7.13 -3.42 10.33
N VAL A 89 5.92 -2.99 9.97
CA VAL A 89 4.95 -3.86 9.27
C VAL A 89 5.54 -4.33 7.95
N GLU A 90 6.21 -3.45 7.22
CA GLU A 90 6.88 -3.79 5.97
C GLU A 90 8.02 -4.79 6.18
N LEU A 91 8.86 -4.56 7.19
CA LEU A 91 10.06 -5.34 7.50
C LEU A 91 9.73 -6.74 8.00
N LEU A 92 8.72 -6.88 8.87
CA LEU A 92 8.30 -8.16 9.43
C LEU A 92 7.61 -9.05 8.40
N GLY A 93 7.08 -8.46 7.32
CA GLY A 93 6.46 -9.24 6.25
C GLY A 93 5.33 -10.12 6.78
N PRO A 94 5.27 -11.42 6.41
CA PRO A 94 4.24 -12.35 6.89
C PRO A 94 4.19 -12.55 8.41
N ASP A 95 5.31 -12.35 9.11
CA ASP A 95 5.42 -12.56 10.56
C ASP A 95 4.65 -11.52 11.38
N ILE A 96 4.07 -10.50 10.73
CA ILE A 96 3.18 -9.50 11.34
C ILE A 96 1.79 -10.05 11.70
N LYS A 97 1.42 -11.21 11.15
CA LYS A 97 0.07 -11.78 11.30
C LYS A 97 -0.42 -11.88 12.76
N PRO A 98 0.40 -12.31 13.75
CA PRO A 98 -0.04 -12.37 15.15
C PRO A 98 -0.43 -11.01 15.74
N GLN A 99 0.12 -9.90 15.22
CA GLN A 99 -0.09 -8.55 15.74
C GLN A 99 -1.23 -7.81 15.05
N LEU A 100 -1.93 -8.44 14.09
CA LEU A 100 -3.07 -7.85 13.37
C LEU A 100 -4.12 -7.23 14.30
N GLY A 101 -4.49 -7.93 15.38
CA GLY A 101 -5.49 -7.44 16.32
C GLY A 101 -5.08 -6.12 16.98
N ILE A 102 -3.82 -6.01 17.40
CA ILE A 102 -3.27 -4.80 18.04
C ILE A 102 -3.28 -3.63 17.05
N LEU A 103 -2.86 -3.86 15.81
CA LEU A 103 -2.87 -2.84 14.77
C LEU A 103 -4.31 -2.36 14.48
N CYS A 104 -5.24 -3.28 14.28
CA CYS A 104 -6.64 -2.94 13.94
C CYS A 104 -7.38 -2.22 15.08
N GLU A 105 -7.03 -2.51 16.34
CA GLU A 105 -7.58 -1.80 17.49
C GLU A 105 -6.99 -0.39 17.64
N ALA A 106 -5.69 -0.23 17.39
CA ALA A 106 -4.97 1.01 17.67
C ALA A 106 -5.12 2.07 16.57
N LEU A 107 -5.07 1.69 15.28
CA LEU A 107 -5.08 2.64 14.16
C LEU A 107 -6.32 3.56 14.16
N PRO A 108 -7.56 3.07 14.35
CA PRO A 108 -8.74 3.94 14.42
C PRO A 108 -8.71 4.91 15.61
N ARG A 109 -8.12 4.50 16.74
CA ARG A 109 -7.99 5.36 17.92
C ARG A 109 -7.03 6.51 17.65
N ILE A 110 -5.88 6.24 17.01
CA ILE A 110 -4.92 7.28 16.62
C ILE A 110 -5.59 8.28 15.68
N TRP A 111 -6.29 7.78 14.67
CA TRP A 111 -7.03 8.61 13.74
C TRP A 111 -8.04 9.51 14.48
N THR A 112 -8.91 8.94 15.31
CA THR A 112 -9.95 9.68 16.03
C THR A 112 -9.33 10.76 16.92
N VAL A 113 -8.37 10.38 17.76
CA VAL A 113 -7.71 11.29 18.71
C VAL A 113 -6.99 12.43 18.00
N ALA A 114 -6.30 12.16 16.88
CA ALA A 114 -5.61 13.20 16.14
C ALA A 114 -6.57 14.15 15.42
N SER A 115 -7.67 13.63 14.85
CA SER A 115 -8.65 14.44 14.12
C SER A 115 -9.42 15.39 15.05
N GLU A 116 -9.73 14.94 16.27
CA GLU A 116 -10.42 15.78 17.27
C GLU A 116 -9.56 16.94 17.79
N ARG A 117 -8.23 16.79 17.74
CA ARG A 117 -7.28 17.78 18.27
C ARG A 117 -6.91 18.85 17.25
N VAL A 118 -7.08 18.56 15.97
CA VAL A 118 -6.64 19.40 14.86
C VAL A 118 -7.78 20.29 14.39
N GLY A 119 -7.56 21.61 14.45
CA GLY A 119 -8.40 22.58 13.73
C GLY A 119 -7.98 22.74 12.28
N ASP A 120 -8.75 23.52 11.50
CA ASP A 120 -8.52 23.72 10.06
C ASP A 120 -7.10 24.19 9.69
N THR A 121 -6.39 24.87 10.61
CA THR A 121 -5.04 25.39 10.40
C THR A 121 -3.95 24.32 10.31
N GLU A 122 -4.19 23.07 10.74
CA GLU A 122 -3.20 21.98 10.65
C GLU A 122 -3.60 20.90 9.64
N TRP A 123 -4.48 21.24 8.68
CA TRP A 123 -4.94 20.33 7.62
C TRP A 123 -3.79 19.58 6.91
N PHE A 124 -2.67 20.24 6.65
CA PHE A 124 -1.48 19.61 6.06
C PHE A 124 -1.00 18.39 6.86
N TRP A 125 -0.90 18.52 8.19
CA TRP A 125 -0.45 17.42 9.04
C TRP A 125 -1.49 16.32 9.15
N LEU A 126 -2.77 16.69 9.08
CA LEU A 126 -3.86 15.72 9.05
C LEU A 126 -3.82 14.88 7.76
N CYS A 127 -3.57 15.48 6.60
CA CYS A 127 -3.30 14.75 5.36
C CYS A 127 -2.11 13.80 5.52
N ARG A 128 -1.01 14.25 6.13
CA ARG A 128 0.18 13.40 6.36
C ARG A 128 -0.10 12.22 7.29
N LEU A 129 -0.98 12.41 8.27
CA LEU A 129 -1.43 11.34 9.15
C LEU A 129 -2.24 10.31 8.37
N TYR A 130 -3.22 10.74 7.58
CA TYR A 130 -4.05 9.85 6.77
C TYR A 130 -3.23 9.10 5.73
N SER A 131 -2.30 9.78 5.05
CA SER A 131 -1.31 9.13 4.19
C SER A 131 -0.53 8.05 4.94
N SER A 132 0.00 8.35 6.14
CA SER A 132 0.77 7.37 6.93
C SER A 132 -0.07 6.18 7.40
N LEU A 133 -1.34 6.39 7.73
CA LEU A 133 -2.30 5.32 8.03
C LEU A 133 -2.54 4.44 6.80
N ALA A 134 -2.80 5.06 5.65
CA ALA A 134 -3.01 4.36 4.38
C ALA A 134 -1.77 3.56 3.97
N THR A 135 -0.56 4.13 4.09
CA THR A 135 0.71 3.42 3.82
C THR A 135 0.89 2.23 4.76
N THR A 136 0.59 2.39 6.06
CA THR A 136 0.69 1.28 7.04
C THR A 136 -0.23 0.13 6.66
N LEU A 137 -1.48 0.44 6.31
CA LEU A 137 -2.45 -0.56 5.84
C LEU A 137 -2.03 -1.16 4.50
N ASN A 138 -1.45 -0.36 3.61
CA ASN A 138 -0.96 -0.82 2.32
C ASN A 138 0.17 -1.84 2.49
N HIS A 139 1.13 -1.59 3.40
CA HIS A 139 2.15 -2.57 3.75
C HIS A 139 1.53 -3.83 4.35
N LEU A 140 0.57 -3.68 5.27
CA LEU A 140 -0.10 -4.81 5.88
C LEU A 140 -0.79 -5.70 4.84
N VAL A 141 -1.58 -5.10 3.95
CA VAL A 141 -2.27 -5.81 2.87
C VAL A 141 -1.28 -6.38 1.86
N SER A 142 -0.21 -5.67 1.51
CA SER A 142 0.80 -6.19 0.58
C SER A 142 1.52 -7.43 1.14
N ARG A 143 1.77 -7.47 2.45
CA ARG A 143 2.51 -8.56 3.10
C ARG A 143 1.65 -9.79 3.42
N LEU A 144 0.38 -9.57 3.75
CA LEU A 144 -0.55 -10.64 4.15
C LEU A 144 -1.57 -11.00 3.08
N ASN A 145 -1.71 -10.17 2.04
CA ASN A 145 -2.55 -10.39 0.88
C ASN A 145 -3.99 -10.75 1.31
N ILE A 146 -4.54 -11.87 0.81
CA ILE A 146 -5.90 -12.34 1.11
C ILE A 146 -6.16 -12.57 2.60
N VAL A 147 -5.11 -12.82 3.41
CA VAL A 147 -5.25 -12.98 4.86
C VAL A 147 -5.64 -11.65 5.51
N ALA A 148 -5.03 -10.53 5.09
CA ALA A 148 -5.40 -9.22 5.59
C ALA A 148 -6.74 -8.76 5.01
N THR A 149 -6.95 -8.89 3.70
CA THR A 149 -8.21 -8.42 3.08
C THR A 149 -9.42 -9.26 3.47
N GLY A 150 -9.22 -10.51 3.89
CA GLY A 150 -10.27 -11.37 4.43
C GLY A 150 -10.58 -11.16 5.91
N ASP A 151 -9.76 -10.41 6.66
CA ASP A 151 -10.00 -10.17 8.10
C ASP A 151 -10.99 -9.01 8.29
N PRO A 152 -12.16 -9.25 8.92
CA PRO A 152 -13.17 -8.20 9.14
C PRO A 152 -12.66 -7.03 9.97
N ARG A 153 -11.68 -7.23 10.85
CA ARG A 153 -11.08 -6.15 11.65
C ARG A 153 -10.26 -5.23 10.77
N VAL A 154 -9.49 -5.78 9.83
CA VAL A 154 -8.71 -4.99 8.86
C VAL A 154 -9.65 -4.22 7.94
N GLN A 155 -10.68 -4.88 7.42
CA GLN A 155 -11.73 -4.23 6.63
C GLN A 155 -12.41 -3.08 7.39
N GLY A 156 -12.70 -3.28 8.69
CA GLY A 156 -13.26 -2.29 9.59
C GLY A 156 -12.38 -1.05 9.80
N VAL A 157 -11.08 -1.11 9.47
CA VAL A 157 -10.19 0.05 9.46
C VAL A 157 -10.04 0.64 8.05
N ILE A 158 -9.85 -0.20 7.04
CA ILE A 158 -9.59 0.21 5.66
C ILE A 158 -10.76 1.02 5.08
N TYR A 159 -12.00 0.49 5.18
CA TYR A 159 -13.12 1.11 4.47
C TYR A 159 -13.48 2.48 5.02
N PRO A 160 -13.60 2.70 6.35
CA PRO A 160 -13.83 4.03 6.87
C PRO A 160 -12.73 5.01 6.46
N LEU A 161 -11.46 4.58 6.46
CA LEU A 161 -10.34 5.45 6.08
C LEU A 161 -10.44 5.88 4.61
N LEU A 162 -10.67 4.94 3.69
CA LEU A 162 -10.86 5.26 2.28
C LEU A 162 -12.11 6.11 2.04
N ASP A 163 -13.22 5.83 2.74
CA ASP A 163 -14.42 6.66 2.73
C ASP A 163 -14.11 8.11 3.09
N HIS A 164 -13.34 8.31 4.16
CA HIS A 164 -12.94 9.62 4.61
C HIS A 164 -12.03 10.34 3.60
N MET A 165 -11.00 9.65 3.10
CA MET A 165 -10.05 10.24 2.14
C MET A 165 -10.77 10.66 0.85
N PHE A 166 -11.67 9.83 0.33
CA PHE A 166 -12.41 10.11 -0.91
C PHE A 166 -13.62 11.03 -0.74
N ALA A 167 -14.04 11.36 0.48
CA ALA A 167 -15.16 12.27 0.73
C ALA A 167 -14.88 13.71 0.25
N THR A 168 -13.61 14.12 0.23
CA THR A 168 -13.21 15.47 -0.16
C THR A 168 -13.19 15.63 -1.68
N LYS A 169 -13.88 16.67 -2.16
CA LYS A 169 -13.83 17.04 -3.59
C LYS A 169 -12.44 17.49 -4.02
N ASP A 170 -11.68 18.10 -3.11
CA ASP A 170 -10.33 18.60 -3.36
C ASP A 170 -9.30 17.86 -2.51
N ILE A 171 -9.30 16.54 -2.66
CA ILE A 171 -8.29 15.67 -2.09
C ILE A 171 -6.89 16.14 -2.52
N GLU A 172 -5.98 16.21 -1.56
CA GLU A 172 -4.58 16.57 -1.77
C GLU A 172 -3.85 15.43 -2.50
N GLU A 173 -2.87 15.77 -3.36
CA GLU A 173 -2.21 14.83 -4.28
C GLU A 173 -1.51 13.66 -3.56
N THR A 174 -0.79 13.95 -2.48
CA THR A 174 -0.14 12.91 -1.65
C THR A 174 -1.19 11.98 -1.06
N LEU A 175 -2.28 12.54 -0.53
CA LEU A 175 -3.37 11.77 0.05
C LEU A 175 -4.08 10.89 -0.99
N ALA A 176 -4.32 11.43 -2.18
CA ALA A 176 -4.91 10.69 -3.30
C ALA A 176 -4.01 9.52 -3.73
N THR A 177 -2.70 9.76 -3.83
CA THR A 177 -1.71 8.72 -4.18
C THR A 177 -1.79 7.54 -3.22
N GLU A 178 -1.78 7.80 -1.92
CA GLU A 178 -1.82 6.74 -0.90
C GLU A 178 -3.18 6.01 -0.87
N ALA A 179 -4.30 6.74 -1.02
CA ALA A 179 -5.63 6.13 -1.06
C ALA A 179 -5.79 5.19 -2.26
N LEU A 180 -5.37 5.65 -3.44
CA LEU A 180 -5.41 4.87 -4.68
C LEU A 180 -4.41 3.70 -4.62
N GLY A 181 -3.23 3.91 -4.03
CA GLY A 181 -2.27 2.85 -3.78
C GLY A 181 -2.85 1.72 -2.94
N LEU A 182 -3.47 2.06 -1.80
CA LEU A 182 -4.14 1.09 -0.94
C LEU A 182 -5.27 0.35 -1.67
N TRP A 183 -6.13 1.05 -2.41
CA TRP A 183 -7.19 0.42 -3.20
C TRP A 183 -6.62 -0.56 -4.23
N ARG A 184 -5.61 -0.15 -5.01
CA ARG A 184 -4.94 -1.01 -5.97
C ARG A 184 -4.38 -2.28 -5.32
N THR A 185 -3.77 -2.15 -4.15
CA THR A 185 -3.22 -3.30 -3.39
C THR A 185 -4.33 -4.25 -2.92
N ILE A 186 -5.49 -3.74 -2.52
CA ILE A 186 -6.66 -4.56 -2.17
C ILE A 186 -7.15 -5.32 -3.41
N LEU A 187 -7.23 -4.69 -4.58
CA LEU A 187 -7.60 -5.36 -5.83
C LEU A 187 -6.59 -6.46 -6.21
N ALA A 188 -5.30 -6.16 -6.08
CA ALA A 188 -4.23 -7.12 -6.34
C ALA A 188 -4.28 -8.36 -5.44
N SER A 189 -5.00 -8.29 -4.31
CA SER A 189 -5.22 -9.46 -3.44
C SER A 189 -6.21 -10.49 -3.99
N GLY A 190 -6.92 -10.16 -5.07
CA GLY A 190 -7.91 -11.05 -5.68
C GLY A 190 -9.16 -11.30 -4.83
N SER A 191 -9.41 -10.46 -3.82
CA SER A 191 -10.45 -10.65 -2.81
C SER A 191 -11.75 -9.91 -3.15
N GLU A 192 -12.90 -10.50 -2.81
CA GLU A 192 -14.21 -9.82 -2.79
C GLU A 192 -14.23 -8.61 -1.85
N ALA A 193 -13.20 -8.44 -1.01
CA ALA A 193 -12.96 -7.23 -0.22
C ALA A 193 -12.84 -5.95 -1.07
N ALA A 194 -12.66 -6.06 -2.39
CA ALA A 194 -12.72 -4.91 -3.29
C ALA A 194 -14.15 -4.40 -3.56
N ARG A 195 -15.18 -5.24 -3.41
CA ARG A 195 -16.57 -4.90 -3.77
C ARG A 195 -17.09 -3.63 -3.06
N PRO A 196 -16.86 -3.41 -1.75
CA PRO A 196 -17.28 -2.17 -1.10
C PRO A 196 -16.63 -0.90 -1.68
N LEU A 197 -15.49 -1.02 -2.37
CA LEU A 197 -14.74 0.11 -2.91
C LEU A 197 -15.30 0.61 -4.24
N VAL A 198 -16.18 -0.15 -4.88
CA VAL A 198 -16.85 0.22 -6.14
C VAL A 198 -17.54 1.58 -6.04
N LYS A 199 -18.10 1.91 -4.86
CA LYS A 199 -18.73 3.21 -4.59
C LYS A 199 -17.80 4.41 -4.80
N HIS A 200 -16.49 4.20 -4.82
CA HIS A 200 -15.48 5.25 -5.02
C HIS A 200 -15.09 5.46 -6.48
N LEU A 201 -15.64 4.69 -7.44
CA LEU A 201 -15.40 4.89 -8.87
C LEU A 201 -15.69 6.34 -9.36
N PRO A 202 -16.73 7.04 -8.88
CA PRO A 202 -16.91 8.45 -9.24
C PRO A 202 -15.78 9.36 -8.73
N SER A 203 -15.21 9.07 -7.55
CA SER A 203 -14.05 9.80 -7.03
C SER A 203 -12.78 9.48 -7.81
N LEU A 204 -12.59 8.22 -8.21
CA LEU A 204 -11.48 7.79 -9.07
C LEU A 204 -11.45 8.58 -10.38
N THR A 205 -12.55 8.59 -11.12
CA THR A 205 -12.63 9.30 -12.41
C THR A 205 -12.51 10.81 -12.25
N ARG A 206 -13.01 11.37 -11.15
CA ARG A 206 -12.80 12.79 -10.82
C ARG A 206 -11.31 13.10 -10.59
N ILE A 207 -10.59 12.26 -9.85
CA ILE A 207 -9.16 12.44 -9.59
C ILE A 207 -8.39 12.35 -10.91
N MET A 208 -8.65 11.32 -11.72
CA MET A 208 -8.00 11.15 -13.02
C MET A 208 -8.30 12.28 -13.99
N GLY A 209 -9.53 12.82 -13.98
CA GLY A 209 -9.94 13.94 -14.83
C GLY A 209 -9.19 15.25 -14.57
N ARG A 210 -8.39 15.33 -13.50
CA ARG A 210 -7.46 16.46 -13.23
C ARG A 210 -6.17 16.38 -14.04
N GLY A 211 -5.91 15.27 -14.72
CA GLY A 211 -4.65 15.05 -15.43
C GLY A 211 -3.60 14.28 -14.64
N GLU A 212 -3.98 13.70 -13.50
CA GLU A 212 -3.06 13.10 -12.52
C GLU A 212 -3.42 11.64 -12.21
N HIS A 213 -2.46 10.89 -11.67
CA HIS A 213 -2.64 9.51 -11.20
C HIS A 213 -3.19 8.50 -12.23
N TYR A 214 -2.96 8.72 -13.51
CA TYR A 214 -3.44 7.82 -14.58
C TYR A 214 -2.99 6.38 -14.38
N PHE A 215 -1.71 6.12 -14.10
CA PHE A 215 -1.18 4.79 -13.80
C PHE A 215 -2.00 4.05 -12.74
N LEU A 216 -2.23 4.68 -11.57
CA LEU A 216 -3.00 4.08 -10.48
C LEU A 216 -4.46 3.92 -10.88
N GLY A 217 -5.03 4.94 -11.52
CA GLY A 217 -6.42 4.94 -11.94
C GLY A 217 -6.76 3.83 -12.93
N PHE A 218 -5.98 3.71 -14.00
CA PHE A 218 -6.15 2.64 -14.98
C PHE A 218 -5.85 1.27 -14.39
N SER A 219 -4.86 1.14 -13.50
CA SER A 219 -4.59 -0.13 -12.80
C SER A 219 -5.77 -0.59 -11.94
N ILE A 220 -6.45 0.35 -11.29
CA ILE A 220 -7.67 0.07 -10.50
C ILE A 220 -8.80 -0.38 -11.41
N ILE A 221 -9.05 0.34 -12.51
CA ILE A 221 -10.10 -0.01 -13.48
C ILE A 221 -9.84 -1.39 -14.08
N GLU A 222 -8.61 -1.68 -14.50
CA GLU A 222 -8.20 -2.98 -15.02
C GLU A 222 -8.43 -4.09 -13.98
N GLY A 223 -7.95 -3.90 -12.74
CA GLY A 223 -8.16 -4.85 -11.66
C GLY A 223 -9.65 -5.11 -11.37
N MET A 224 -10.49 -4.06 -11.43
CA MET A 224 -11.93 -4.20 -11.25
C MET A 224 -12.60 -5.00 -12.38
N LEU A 225 -12.19 -4.79 -13.62
CA LEU A 225 -12.69 -5.54 -14.77
C LEU A 225 -12.29 -7.02 -14.71
N ILE A 226 -11.05 -7.31 -14.28
CA ILE A 226 -10.57 -8.68 -14.06
C ILE A 226 -11.40 -9.40 -12.99
N LEU A 227 -11.78 -8.69 -11.91
CA LEU A 227 -12.64 -9.22 -10.84
C LEU A 227 -14.14 -9.25 -11.21
N GLY A 228 -14.51 -8.79 -12.41
CA GLY A 228 -15.89 -8.91 -12.91
C GLY A 228 -16.83 -7.75 -12.57
N PHE A 229 -16.33 -6.60 -12.06
CA PHE A 229 -17.14 -5.40 -11.78
C PHE A 229 -17.49 -4.60 -13.05
N ARG A 230 -17.93 -5.29 -14.09
CA ARG A 230 -18.14 -4.75 -15.44
C ARG A 230 -19.22 -3.68 -15.47
N SER A 231 -20.39 -3.98 -14.91
CA SER A 231 -21.53 -3.06 -14.85
C SER A 231 -21.15 -1.71 -14.25
N GLU A 232 -20.45 -1.74 -13.12
CA GLU A 232 -20.14 -0.56 -12.33
C GLU A 232 -19.03 0.27 -12.98
N VAL A 233 -18.07 -0.38 -13.65
CA VAL A 233 -17.10 0.31 -14.52
C VAL A 233 -17.82 0.92 -15.74
N GLY A 234 -18.78 0.21 -16.33
CA GLY A 234 -19.58 0.66 -17.47
C GLY A 234 -20.37 1.94 -17.18
N GLU A 235 -20.89 2.11 -15.97
CA GLU A 235 -21.56 3.37 -15.55
C GLU A 235 -20.63 4.59 -15.60
N GLN A 236 -19.31 4.40 -15.50
CA GLN A 236 -18.31 5.47 -15.56
C GLN A 236 -17.61 5.56 -16.93
N TRP A 237 -18.06 4.79 -17.92
CA TRP A 237 -17.36 4.59 -19.20
C TRP A 237 -16.94 5.88 -19.90
N GLY A 238 -17.88 6.81 -20.09
CA GLY A 238 -17.59 8.09 -20.76
C GLY A 238 -16.48 8.89 -20.10
N ARG A 239 -16.39 8.87 -18.76
CA ARG A 239 -15.33 9.56 -18.01
C ARG A 239 -14.00 8.83 -18.12
N ILE A 240 -14.02 7.51 -18.10
CA ILE A 240 -12.81 6.67 -18.26
C ILE A 240 -12.21 6.89 -19.64
N VAL A 241 -13.03 6.87 -20.70
CA VAL A 241 -12.60 7.15 -22.08
C VAL A 241 -12.04 8.57 -22.20
N GLN A 242 -12.65 9.55 -21.54
CA GLN A 242 -12.11 10.91 -21.51
C GLN A 242 -10.72 10.95 -20.85
N CYS A 243 -10.54 10.27 -19.71
CA CYS A 243 -9.24 10.19 -19.04
C CYS A 243 -8.19 9.48 -19.91
N LEU A 244 -8.56 8.41 -20.62
CA LEU A 244 -7.70 7.72 -21.59
C LEU A 244 -7.28 8.64 -22.74
N ARG A 245 -8.21 9.42 -23.30
CA ARG A 245 -7.88 10.41 -24.34
C ARG A 245 -6.91 11.45 -23.80
N GLN A 246 -7.16 11.97 -22.60
CA GLN A 246 -6.29 12.97 -21.97
C GLN A 246 -4.89 12.41 -21.66
N SER A 247 -4.78 11.17 -21.17
CA SER A 247 -3.48 10.53 -20.88
C SER A 247 -2.66 10.31 -22.16
N VAL A 248 -3.28 9.85 -23.25
CA VAL A 248 -2.63 9.69 -24.56
C VAL A 248 -2.18 11.04 -25.12
N LEU A 249 -3.01 12.07 -25.01
CA LEU A 249 -2.64 13.43 -25.43
C LEU A 249 -1.45 13.96 -24.63
N ALA A 250 -1.41 13.74 -23.31
CA ALA A 250 -0.26 14.11 -22.46
C ALA A 250 1.01 13.29 -22.76
N ALA A 251 0.85 12.04 -23.19
CA ALA A 251 1.95 11.18 -23.62
C ALA A 251 2.52 11.56 -25.00
N SER A 252 1.74 12.23 -25.85
CA SER A 252 2.14 12.58 -27.22
C SER A 252 3.29 13.60 -27.26
N PRO A 253 4.40 13.32 -27.97
CA PRO A 253 5.49 14.26 -28.19
C PRO A 253 5.04 15.55 -28.90
N ILE A 254 4.01 15.46 -29.75
CA ILE A 254 3.47 16.58 -30.53
C ILE A 254 2.73 17.57 -29.61
N ALA A 255 2.00 17.08 -28.61
CA ALA A 255 1.31 17.92 -27.65
C ALA A 255 2.27 18.67 -26.70
N ARG A 256 3.51 18.18 -26.57
CA ARG A 256 4.55 18.78 -25.70
C ARG A 256 5.27 19.97 -26.36
N GLY A 257 4.98 20.28 -27.62
CA GLY A 257 5.68 21.35 -28.36
C GLY A 257 7.19 21.10 -28.50
N ASP A 258 7.63 19.86 -28.28
CA ASP A 258 9.02 19.51 -27.97
C ASP A 258 9.82 19.06 -29.20
N LEU A 259 9.48 19.63 -30.36
CA LEU A 259 10.22 19.40 -31.60
C LEU A 259 11.58 20.13 -31.62
N ASP A 260 11.92 20.93 -30.59
CA ASP A 260 13.15 21.75 -30.62
C ASP A 260 13.95 21.87 -29.30
N SER A 261 13.62 21.16 -28.22
CA SER A 261 14.39 21.25 -26.96
C SER A 261 15.37 20.10 -26.75
N THR A 262 16.47 20.15 -27.50
CA THR A 262 17.72 19.52 -27.04
C THR A 262 18.17 20.25 -25.75
N VAL A 263 18.52 19.49 -24.72
CA VAL A 263 19.27 19.95 -23.52
C VAL A 263 18.46 20.69 -22.43
N ARG A 264 17.64 19.98 -21.66
CA ARG A 264 17.50 20.23 -20.20
C ARG A 264 17.76 18.94 -19.42
N LYS A 265 19.04 18.70 -19.11
CA LYS A 265 19.50 17.63 -18.22
C LYS A 265 19.07 17.97 -16.78
N GLY A 266 18.05 17.31 -16.26
CA GLY A 266 17.73 17.38 -14.82
C GLY A 266 16.33 16.92 -14.43
N SER A 267 15.30 17.26 -15.20
CA SER A 267 13.89 16.95 -14.86
C SER A 267 13.16 16.08 -15.91
N GLY A 268 13.78 15.83 -17.07
CA GLY A 268 13.14 15.11 -18.17
C GLY A 268 13.00 13.60 -17.96
N THR A 269 13.84 12.98 -17.12
CA THR A 269 13.86 11.52 -16.92
C THR A 269 12.62 11.01 -16.18
N ASP A 270 12.23 11.68 -15.10
CA ASP A 270 11.09 11.27 -14.28
C ASP A 270 9.75 11.51 -15.00
N PHE A 271 9.65 12.60 -15.75
CA PHE A 271 8.48 12.89 -16.57
C PHE A 271 8.32 11.88 -17.72
N THR A 272 9.41 11.57 -18.43
CA THR A 272 9.38 10.59 -19.52
C THR A 272 9.02 9.20 -19.00
N ARG A 273 9.53 8.82 -17.82
CA ARG A 273 9.18 7.55 -17.17
C ARG A 273 7.70 7.48 -16.82
N ARG A 274 7.15 8.48 -16.12
CA ARG A 274 5.72 8.52 -15.75
C ARG A 274 4.82 8.44 -16.98
N ALA A 275 5.11 9.22 -18.01
CA ALA A 275 4.33 9.18 -19.25
C ALA A 275 4.40 7.81 -19.95
N THR A 276 5.54 7.11 -19.85
CA THR A 276 5.69 5.75 -20.39
C THR A 276 4.87 4.73 -19.58
N GLU A 277 4.93 4.81 -18.25
CA GLU A 277 4.14 3.96 -17.35
C GLU A 277 2.62 4.18 -17.58
N ASP A 278 2.18 5.43 -17.70
CA ASP A 278 0.80 5.78 -18.02
C ASP A 278 0.36 5.21 -19.37
N ALA A 279 1.20 5.33 -20.40
CA ALA A 279 0.92 4.81 -21.74
C ALA A 279 0.84 3.27 -21.77
N LEU A 280 1.72 2.58 -21.03
CA LEU A 280 1.71 1.12 -20.93
C LEU A 280 0.42 0.61 -20.30
N VAL A 281 0.03 1.17 -19.15
CA VAL A 281 -1.21 0.75 -18.47
C VAL A 281 -2.45 1.15 -19.29
N ALA A 282 -2.45 2.32 -19.93
CA ALA A 282 -3.53 2.71 -20.84
C ALA A 282 -3.68 1.72 -22.00
N THR A 283 -2.58 1.23 -22.57
CA THR A 283 -2.59 0.24 -23.66
C THR A 283 -3.14 -1.11 -23.20
N SER A 284 -2.74 -1.57 -22.01
CA SER A 284 -3.28 -2.79 -21.38
C SER A 284 -4.79 -2.67 -21.19
N LEU A 285 -5.21 -1.55 -20.59
CA LEU A 285 -6.62 -1.27 -20.34
C LEU A 285 -7.43 -1.19 -21.64
N VAL A 286 -6.95 -0.50 -22.68
CA VAL A 286 -7.61 -0.45 -24.00
C VAL A 286 -7.77 -1.85 -24.59
N SER A 287 -6.73 -2.68 -24.50
CA SER A 287 -6.77 -4.05 -25.01
C SER A 287 -7.83 -4.89 -24.29
N LEU A 288 -7.87 -4.80 -22.95
CA LEU A 288 -8.91 -5.45 -22.16
C LEU A 288 -10.30 -4.93 -22.54
N LEU A 289 -10.47 -3.62 -22.65
CA LEU A 289 -11.74 -3.00 -22.99
C LEU A 289 -12.26 -3.41 -24.37
N LEU A 290 -11.39 -3.54 -25.37
CA LEU A 290 -11.78 -4.06 -26.69
C LEU A 290 -12.29 -5.51 -26.63
N GLN A 291 -11.71 -6.33 -25.75
CA GLN A 291 -12.18 -7.71 -25.54
C GLN A 291 -13.52 -7.76 -24.80
N LEU A 292 -13.73 -6.84 -23.84
CA LEU A 292 -14.88 -6.85 -22.95
C LEU A 292 -16.10 -6.11 -23.51
N TYR A 293 -15.88 -5.07 -24.32
CA TYR A 293 -16.89 -4.16 -24.86
C TYR A 293 -16.66 -3.89 -26.36
N PRO A 294 -16.70 -4.92 -27.22
CA PRO A 294 -16.37 -4.76 -28.65
C PRO A 294 -17.29 -3.77 -29.38
N THR A 295 -18.54 -3.60 -28.93
CA THR A 295 -19.53 -2.71 -29.56
C THR A 295 -19.48 -1.26 -29.07
N GLU A 296 -19.00 -1.00 -27.86
CA GLU A 296 -19.06 0.33 -27.22
C GLU A 296 -17.82 1.18 -27.52
N MET A 297 -16.76 0.58 -28.07
CA MET A 297 -15.50 1.26 -28.42
C MET A 297 -15.51 1.93 -29.81
N HIS A 298 -16.58 1.75 -30.60
CA HIS A 298 -16.72 2.32 -31.95
C HIS A 298 -17.34 3.73 -31.97
N THR A 299 -17.68 4.29 -30.81
CA THR A 299 -18.25 5.64 -30.61
C THR A 299 -17.27 6.55 -29.86
#